data_AF-A0A1S3DRN4-F1
#
_entry.id   AF-A0A1S3DRN4-F1
#
_cell.length_a   1.000
_cell.length_b   1.000
_cell.length_c   1.000
_cell.angle_alpha   90.00
_cell.angle_beta   90.00
_cell.angle_gamma   90.00
#
_symmetry.space_group_name_H-M   'P 1'
#
loop_
_entity.id
_entity.type
_entity.pdbx_description
1 polymer ?
#
loop_
_entity_poly.entity_id
_entity_poly.type
_entity_poly.pdbx_seq_one_letter_code
_entity_poly.pdbx_strand_id
1 'polypeptide(L)'
;LANFGSPVTGVAMLFRIVTGEDWNKIMHDCMIQPPYCTPAANYWETDCGNFSASLIYFCSFYVIITYIVLNLLVAIIMENFSLFYSNEEDALLSYADIRNFQNTWNIVDIQQRGVIPVKR
;
A
#
# COMPACT_ATOMS: atom_id res chain seq x y z
N LEU A 1 -17.61 13.25 -8.63
CA LEU A 1 -16.73 12.95 -7.47
C LEU A 1 -15.23 13.05 -7.80
N ALA A 2 -14.84 13.06 -9.08
CA ALA A 2 -13.45 13.14 -9.49
C ALA A 2 -13.05 14.58 -9.87
N ASN A 3 -12.52 15.37 -8.94
CA ASN A 3 -12.02 16.72 -9.21
C ASN A 3 -11.07 17.23 -8.11
N PHE A 4 -10.40 18.35 -8.39
CA PHE A 4 -9.49 19.04 -7.47
C PHE A 4 -10.11 20.30 -6.84
N GLY A 5 -11.44 20.42 -6.79
CA GLY A 5 -12.13 21.63 -6.30
C GLY A 5 -12.12 21.79 -4.78
N SER A 6 -11.88 20.72 -4.03
CA SER A 6 -11.72 20.74 -2.57
C SER A 6 -10.55 19.85 -2.14
N PRO A 7 -9.92 20.11 -0.99
CA PRO A 7 -8.83 19.26 -0.49
C PRO A 7 -9.23 17.79 -0.33
N VAL A 8 -10.44 17.53 0.15
CA VAL A 8 -10.94 16.16 0.38
C VAL A 8 -11.13 15.40 -0.94
N THR A 9 -11.76 16.04 -1.93
CA THR A 9 -11.94 15.42 -3.26
C THR A 9 -10.61 15.27 -3.99
N GLY A 10 -9.68 16.20 -3.81
CA GLY A 10 -8.33 16.12 -4.36
C GLY A 10 -7.54 14.94 -3.78
N VAL A 11 -7.57 14.73 -2.46
CA VAL A 11 -6.93 13.57 -1.83
C VAL A 11 -7.56 12.26 -2.29
N ALA A 12 -8.88 12.20 -2.39
CA ALA A 12 -9.57 11.03 -2.93
C ALA A 12 -9.16 10.73 -4.39
N MET A 13 -8.93 11.77 -5.20
CA MET A 13 -8.41 11.63 -6.56
C MET A 13 -6.99 11.08 -6.60
N LEU A 14 -6.11 11.62 -5.76
CA LEU A 14 -4.74 11.13 -5.65
C LEU A 14 -4.70 9.66 -5.22
N PHE A 15 -5.56 9.26 -4.28
CA PHE A 15 -5.68 7.86 -3.86
C PHE A 15 -6.05 6.93 -5.03
N ARG A 16 -7.00 7.31 -5.88
CA ARG A 16 -7.34 6.54 -7.09
C ARG A 16 -6.16 6.43 -8.07
N ILE A 17 -5.38 7.50 -8.22
CA ILE A 17 -4.17 7.50 -9.03
C ILE A 17 -3.12 6.52 -8.46
N VAL A 18 -2.96 6.45 -7.14
CA VAL A 18 -2.03 5.50 -6.49
C VAL A 18 -2.38 4.06 -6.83
N THR A 19 -3.68 3.73 -6.92
CA THR A 19 -4.13 2.38 -7.32
C THR A 19 -3.96 2.09 -8.81
N GLY A 20 -3.44 3.05 -9.60
CA GLY A 20 -3.22 2.90 -11.04
C GLY A 20 -4.48 3.06 -11.89
N GLU A 21 -5.60 3.47 -11.31
CA GLU A 21 -6.88 3.59 -12.00
C GLU A 21 -6.92 4.89 -12.81
N ASP A 22 -6.94 4.77 -14.14
CA ASP A 22 -7.21 5.87 -15.09
C ASP A 22 -6.36 7.14 -14.90
N TRP A 23 -5.17 7.02 -14.30
CA TRP A 23 -4.31 8.17 -13.96
C TRP A 23 -3.90 8.99 -15.19
N ASN A 24 -3.68 8.33 -16.33
CA ASN A 24 -3.33 8.96 -17.59
C ASN A 24 -4.50 9.74 -18.19
N LYS A 25 -5.73 9.23 -18.05
CA LYS A 25 -6.94 9.95 -18.46
C LYS A 25 -7.12 11.22 -17.64
N ILE A 26 -6.98 11.12 -16.32
CA ILE A 26 -7.04 12.27 -15.41
C ILE A 26 -5.97 13.31 -15.76
N MET A 27 -4.75 12.85 -16.07
CA MET A 27 -3.67 13.73 -16.54
C MET A 27 -4.06 14.45 -17.83
N HIS A 28 -4.61 13.74 -18.83
CA HIS A 28 -5.03 14.33 -20.10
C HIS A 28 -6.22 15.29 -19.94
N ASP A 29 -7.15 15.02 -19.03
CA ASP A 29 -8.25 15.93 -18.69
C ASP A 29 -7.71 17.25 -18.13
N CYS A 30 -6.65 17.21 -17.31
CA CYS A 30 -5.97 18.40 -16.79
C CYS A 30 -5.05 19.10 -17.83
N MET A 31 -4.80 18.49 -18.99
CA MET A 31 -4.01 19.07 -20.07
C MET A 31 -4.85 19.88 -21.06
N ILE A 32 -6.18 19.93 -20.92
CA ILE A 32 -7.09 20.51 -21.92
C ILE A 32 -6.70 21.95 -22.30
N GLN A 33 -6.73 22.26 -23.60
CA GLN A 33 -6.36 23.56 -24.18
C GLN A 33 -7.45 24.00 -25.19
N PRO A 34 -7.47 25.29 -25.59
CA PRO A 34 -8.37 25.77 -26.63
C PRO A 34 -8.23 24.95 -27.93
N PRO A 35 -9.31 24.66 -28.68
CA PRO A 35 -10.67 25.20 -28.57
C PRO A 35 -11.60 24.42 -27.61
N TYR A 36 -11.09 23.46 -26.85
CA TYR A 36 -11.90 22.59 -25.97
C TYR A 36 -12.13 23.17 -24.57
N CYS A 37 -11.67 24.39 -24.33
CA CYS A 37 -11.85 25.16 -23.11
C CYS A 37 -11.84 26.66 -23.43
N THR A 38 -12.31 27.47 -22.49
CA THR A 38 -12.41 28.93 -22.55
C THR A 38 -11.34 29.59 -21.67
N PRO A 39 -10.32 30.23 -22.27
CA PRO A 39 -9.29 30.91 -21.50
C PRO A 39 -9.84 32.20 -20.87
N ALA A 40 -9.43 32.46 -19.62
CA ALA A 40 -9.72 33.69 -18.90
C ALA A 40 -8.44 34.32 -18.35
N ALA A 41 -8.49 35.60 -17.96
CA ALA A 41 -7.34 36.30 -17.39
C ALA A 41 -6.95 35.75 -16.00
N ASN A 42 -7.94 35.32 -15.22
CA ASN A 42 -7.75 34.73 -13.91
C ASN A 42 -7.85 33.20 -13.97
N TYR A 43 -6.96 32.51 -13.25
CA TYR A 43 -6.98 31.04 -13.16
C TYR A 43 -8.30 30.48 -12.62
N TRP A 44 -8.97 31.21 -11.73
CA TRP A 44 -10.25 30.81 -11.14
C TRP A 44 -11.45 30.96 -12.08
N GLU A 45 -11.27 31.66 -13.21
CA GLU A 45 -12.33 31.99 -14.16
C GLU A 45 -12.15 31.23 -15.49
N THR A 46 -11.12 30.40 -15.61
CA THR A 46 -10.83 29.55 -16.78
C THR A 46 -11.16 28.08 -16.46
N ASP A 47 -11.68 27.37 -17.45
CA ASP A 47 -11.84 25.91 -17.43
C ASP A 47 -10.70 25.19 -18.19
N CYS A 48 -9.75 25.94 -18.76
CA CYS A 48 -8.54 25.38 -19.35
C CYS A 48 -7.56 24.80 -18.34
N GLY A 49 -6.90 23.72 -18.76
CA GLY A 49 -5.82 23.08 -18.03
C GLY A 49 -4.45 23.66 -18.35
N ASN A 50 -3.41 22.97 -17.88
CA ASN A 50 -2.02 23.31 -18.20
C ASN A 50 -1.28 22.07 -18.66
N PHE A 51 -0.87 22.06 -19.93
CA PHE A 51 -0.22 20.91 -20.56
C PHE A 51 1.08 20.50 -19.83
N SER A 52 2.02 21.45 -19.72
CA SER A 52 3.36 21.18 -19.15
C SER A 52 3.29 20.86 -17.66
N ALA A 53 2.49 21.60 -16.89
CA ALA A 53 2.36 21.38 -15.46
C ALA A 53 1.68 20.04 -15.15
N SER A 54 0.64 19.67 -15.89
CA SER A 54 -0.03 18.37 -15.70
C SER A 54 0.92 17.22 -16.00
N LEU A 55 1.69 17.30 -17.08
CA LEU A 55 2.67 16.27 -17.42
C LEU A 55 3.70 16.09 -16.30
N ILE A 56 4.30 17.19 -15.83
CA ILE A 56 5.31 17.14 -14.77
C ILE A 56 4.71 16.62 -13.47
N TYR A 57 3.54 17.13 -13.06
CA TYR A 57 2.90 16.75 -11.81
C TYR A 57 2.50 15.28 -11.77
N PHE A 58 1.70 14.82 -12.74
CA PHE A 58 1.16 13.47 -12.72
C PHE A 58 2.23 12.41 -12.97
N CYS A 59 3.16 12.63 -13.91
CA CYS A 59 4.23 11.67 -14.17
C CYS A 59 5.18 11.54 -12.98
N SER A 60 5.60 12.66 -12.37
CA SER A 60 6.49 12.61 -11.20
C SER A 60 5.80 11.96 -10.00
N PHE A 61 4.55 12.35 -9.71
CA PHE A 61 3.76 11.77 -8.62
C PHE A 61 3.59 10.26 -8.81
N TYR A 62 3.22 9.82 -10.00
CA TYR A 62 2.99 8.41 -10.31
C TYR A 62 4.26 7.57 -10.17
N VAL A 63 5.40 8.03 -10.71
CA VAL A 63 6.68 7.32 -10.59
C VAL A 63 7.13 7.22 -9.13
N ILE A 64 7.02 8.31 -8.37
CA ILE A 64 7.42 8.33 -6.96
C ILE A 64 6.56 7.36 -6.15
N ILE A 65 5.23 7.44 -6.27
CA ILE A 65 4.34 6.64 -5.43
C ILE A 65 4.41 5.16 -5.78
N THR A 66 4.51 4.81 -7.06
CA THR A 66 4.66 3.42 -7.48
C THR A 66 5.97 2.83 -6.96
N TYR A 67 7.08 3.56 -7.02
CA TYR A 67 8.36 3.11 -6.44
C TYR A 67 8.26 2.92 -4.93
N ILE A 68 7.65 3.85 -4.21
CA ILE A 68 7.44 3.73 -2.76
C ILE A 68 6.58 2.49 -2.43
N VAL A 69 5.43 2.34 -3.08
CA VAL A 69 4.51 1.22 -2.84
C VAL A 69 5.16 -0.12 -3.17
N LEU A 70 5.90 -0.21 -4.28
CA LEU A 70 6.63 -1.42 -4.66
C LEU A 70 7.69 -1.80 -3.61
N ASN A 71 8.51 -0.85 -3.17
CA ASN A 71 9.53 -1.13 -2.16
C ASN A 71 8.92 -1.53 -0.81
N LEU A 72 7.82 -0.87 -0.40
CA LEU A 72 7.10 -1.25 0.82
C LEU A 72 6.50 -2.66 0.70
N LEU A 73 5.89 -2.98 -0.43
CA LEU A 73 5.33 -4.31 -0.68
C LEU A 73 6.42 -5.39 -0.64
N VAL A 74 7.55 -5.16 -1.31
CA VAL A 74 8.69 -6.08 -1.30
C VAL A 74 9.22 -6.26 0.12
N ALA A 75 9.39 -5.19 0.89
CA ALA A 75 9.85 -5.28 2.27
C ALA A 75 8.91 -6.13 3.12
N ILE A 76 7.59 -5.87 3.05
CA ILE A 76 6.58 -6.63 3.79
C ILE A 76 6.58 -8.10 3.37
N ILE A 77 6.66 -8.39 2.07
CA ILE A 77 6.73 -9.76 1.57
C ILE A 77 7.96 -10.46 2.13
N MET A 78 9.14 -9.84 2.04
CA MET A 78 10.39 -10.44 2.54
C MET A 78 10.35 -10.69 4.05
N GLU A 79 9.78 -9.79 4.83
CA GLU A 79 9.58 -9.97 6.27
C GLU A 79 8.63 -11.12 6.59
N ASN A 80 7.50 -11.23 5.88
CA ASN A 80 6.60 -12.36 6.06
C ASN A 80 7.25 -13.68 5.65
N PHE A 81 7.94 -13.70 4.51
CA PHE A 81 8.65 -14.89 4.06
C PHE A 81 9.75 -15.30 5.05
N SER A 82 10.54 -14.37 5.59
CA SER A 82 11.55 -14.72 6.58
C SER A 82 10.93 -15.26 7.88
N LEU A 83 9.81 -14.68 8.34
CA LEU A 83 9.09 -15.15 9.54
C LEU A 83 8.53 -16.57 9.37
N PHE A 84 7.91 -16.89 8.23
CA PHE A 84 7.27 -18.19 8.02
C PHE A 84 8.21 -19.27 7.46
N TYR A 85 9.24 -18.87 6.72
CA TYR A 85 10.19 -19.76 6.03
C TYR A 85 11.61 -19.63 6.58
N SER A 86 11.77 -19.29 7.86
CA SER A 86 13.05 -19.47 8.54
C SER A 86 13.49 -20.93 8.35
N ASN A 87 14.60 -21.16 7.65
CA ASN A 87 15.18 -22.51 7.49
C ASN A 87 15.36 -23.12 8.88
N GLU A 88 15.00 -24.40 9.06
CA GLU A 88 15.08 -25.13 10.33
C GLU A 88 16.47 -25.07 10.98
N GLU A 89 17.52 -24.74 10.22
CA GLU A 89 18.91 -24.63 10.67
C GLU A 89 19.26 -23.29 11.34
N ASP A 90 18.54 -22.19 11.06
CA ASP A 90 18.80 -20.86 11.64
C ASP A 90 17.76 -20.46 12.72
N ALA A 91 16.69 -21.24 12.87
CA ALA A 91 15.68 -21.01 13.89
C ALA A 91 16.21 -21.45 15.27
N LEU A 92 16.13 -20.55 16.26
CA LEU A 92 16.54 -20.82 17.65
C LEU A 92 15.70 -21.96 18.30
N LEU A 93 14.54 -22.25 17.74
CA LEU A 93 13.65 -23.36 18.09
C LEU A 93 13.09 -23.96 16.79
N SER A 94 13.42 -25.21 16.49
CA SER A 94 12.95 -25.86 15.26
C SER A 94 11.48 -26.29 15.38
N TYR A 95 10.80 -26.46 14.24
CA TYR A 95 9.46 -27.05 14.20
C TYR A 95 9.41 -28.43 14.88
N ALA A 96 10.48 -29.22 14.79
CA ALA A 96 10.59 -30.50 15.47
C ALA A 96 10.59 -30.35 17.01
N ASP A 97 11.29 -29.35 17.54
CA ASP A 97 11.35 -29.07 18.98
C ASP A 97 9.99 -28.62 19.52
N ILE A 98 9.33 -27.71 18.80
CA ILE A 98 7.97 -27.26 19.13
C ILE A 98 7.00 -28.44 19.15
N ARG A 99 7.07 -29.32 18.15
CA ARG A 99 6.19 -30.49 18.06
C ARG A 99 6.46 -31.48 19.20
N ASN A 100 7.73 -31.69 19.56
CA ASN A 100 8.09 -32.55 20.68
C ASN A 100 7.60 -31.96 22.03
N PHE A 101 7.74 -30.66 22.21
CA PHE A 101 7.20 -29.95 23.36
C PHE A 101 5.67 -30.08 23.45
N GLN A 102 4.95 -29.85 22.34
CA GLN A 102 3.49 -30.01 22.29
C GLN A 102 3.05 -31.43 22.63
N ASN A 103 3.73 -32.46 22.09
CA ASN A 103 3.43 -33.84 22.42
C ASN A 103 3.64 -34.12 23.91
N THR A 104 4.75 -33.63 24.49
CA THR A 104 5.05 -33.79 25.91
C THR A 104 4.04 -33.04 26.79
N TRP A 105 3.68 -31.81 26.41
CA TRP A 105 2.66 -31.02 27.09
C TRP A 105 1.32 -31.74 27.14
N ASN A 106 0.87 -32.32 26.01
CA ASN A 106 -0.39 -33.04 25.93
C ASN A 106 -0.44 -34.30 26.81
N ILE A 107 0.72 -34.91 27.12
CA ILE A 107 0.79 -36.05 28.06
C ILE A 107 0.57 -35.58 29.50
N VAL A 108 1.07 -34.39 29.85
CA VAL A 108 1.01 -33.86 31.22
C VAL A 108 -0.30 -33.11 31.47
N ASP A 109 -0.76 -32.32 30.51
CA ASP A 109 -2.04 -31.61 30.54
C ASP A 109 -3.17 -32.45 29.94
N ILE A 110 -3.48 -33.57 30.61
CA ILE A 110 -4.49 -34.55 30.17
C ILE A 110 -5.87 -33.89 29.97
N GLN A 111 -6.16 -32.82 30.72
CA GLN A 111 -7.43 -32.10 30.64
C GLN A 111 -7.43 -30.94 29.65
N GLN A 112 -6.34 -30.72 28.91
CA GLN A 112 -6.20 -29.64 27.91
C GLN A 112 -6.55 -28.25 28.48
N ARG A 113 -6.14 -27.99 29.73
CA ARG A 113 -6.43 -26.70 30.38
C ARG A 113 -5.56 -25.56 29.84
N GLY A 114 -4.47 -25.86 29.13
CA GLY A 114 -3.50 -24.90 28.62
C GLY A 114 -2.58 -24.33 29.71
N VAL A 115 -2.68 -24.82 30.94
CA VAL A 115 -1.89 -24.39 32.10
C VAL A 115 -1.61 -25.58 33.02
N ILE A 116 -0.40 -25.63 33.59
CA ILE A 116 0.00 -26.69 34.53
C ILE A 116 0.37 -26.02 35.88
N PRO A 117 -0.23 -26.43 37.01
CA PRO A 117 0.11 -25.85 38.31
C PRO A 117 1.53 -26.22 38.75
N VAL A 118 2.28 -25.25 39.27
CA VAL A 118 3.70 -25.38 39.65
C VAL A 118 3.92 -26.25 40.89
N LYS A 119 2.88 -26.45 41.72
CA LYS A 119 2.94 -27.30 42.91
C LYS A 119 2.14 -28.58 42.68
N ARG A 120 2.81 -29.72 42.91
CA ARG A 120 2.16 -31.02 43.10
C ARG A 120 1.31 -31.03 44.36
#